data_AF-A0A1Y1BQT3-F1
#
_entry.id   AF-A0A1Y1BQT3-F1
#
_cell.length_a   1.000
_cell.length_b   1.000
_cell.length_c   1.000
_cell.angle_alpha   90.00
_cell.angle_beta   90.00
_cell.angle_gamma   90.00
#
_symmetry.space_group_name_H-M   'P 1'
#
loop_
_entity.id
_entity.type
_entity.pdbx_description
1 polymer ?
#
loop_
_entity_poly.entity_id
_entity_poly.type
_entity_poly.pdbx_seq_one_letter_code
_entity_poly.pdbx_strand_id
1 'polypeptide(L)' 'MDALFSRGHGARPGLVIGIDELRGLAVCRDGAAIGYRETQTDGEGRRTVRRPMAVFRREADGLIVWRHLHETPVAA' A
#
# COMPACT_ATOMS: atom_id res chain seq x y z
N MET A 1 7.16 -13.94 10.72
CA MET A 1 7.01 -13.23 9.43
C MET A 1 5.85 -13.89 8.70
N ASP A 2 4.82 -13.12 8.35
CA ASP A 2 3.55 -13.66 7.83
C ASP A 2 3.71 -14.48 6.55
N ALA A 3 2.95 -15.58 6.47
CA ALA A 3 2.95 -16.53 5.36
C ALA A 3 2.69 -15.89 3.98
N LEU A 4 2.05 -14.72 3.95
CA LEU A 4 1.78 -13.95 2.74
C LEU A 4 3.07 -13.40 2.12
N PHE A 5 3.94 -12.79 2.92
CA PHE A 5 5.16 -12.15 2.41
C PHE A 5 6.31 -13.14 2.22
N SER A 6 6.38 -14.20 3.03
CA SER A 6 7.40 -15.24 2.87
C SER A 6 7.29 -15.95 1.51
N ARG A 7 6.06 -16.10 0.99
CA ARG A 7 5.80 -16.66 -0.35
C ARG A 7 5.91 -15.66 -1.49
N GLY A 8 5.84 -14.36 -1.20
CA GLY A 8 5.88 -13.30 -2.21
C GLY A 8 7.30 -12.89 -2.63
N HIS A 9 8.31 -13.23 -1.83
CA HIS A 9 9.69 -12.84 -2.11
C HIS A 9 10.22 -13.45 -3.42
N GLY A 10 10.61 -12.59 -4.37
CA GLY A 10 11.14 -13.01 -5.67
C GLY A 10 10.12 -13.62 -6.64
N ALA A 11 8.84 -13.72 -6.25
CA ALA A 11 7.82 -14.41 -7.04
C ALA A 11 7.39 -13.63 -8.31
N ARG A 12 7.73 -12.34 -8.41
CA ARG A 12 7.39 -11.47 -9.54
C ARG A 12 8.64 -10.71 -10.02
N PRO A 13 9.49 -11.35 -10.84
CA PRO A 13 10.68 -10.70 -11.40
C PRO A 13 10.32 -9.44 -12.17
N GLY A 14 11.14 -8.39 -12.02
CA GLY A 14 10.91 -7.11 -12.70
C GLY A 14 9.70 -6.32 -12.22
N LEU A 15 9.10 -6.66 -11.08
CA LEU A 15 7.96 -5.93 -10.52
C LEU A 15 8.34 -4.48 -10.19
N VAL A 16 7.60 -3.54 -10.77
CA VAL A 16 7.62 -2.11 -10.46
C VAL A 16 6.30 -1.72 -9.80
N ILE A 17 6.37 -1.06 -8.65
CA ILE A 17 5.21 -0.54 -7.93
C ILE A 17 5.25 0.99 -7.99
N GLY A 18 4.29 1.58 -8.68
CA GLY A 18 4.08 3.03 -8.75
C GLY A 18 2.97 3.45 -7.80
N ILE A 19 3.20 4.54 -7.05
CA ILE A 19 2.23 5.14 -6.14
C ILE A 19 1.98 6.58 -6.59
N ASP A 20 0.72 6.94 -6.78
CA ASP A 20 0.30 8.31 -7.11
C ASP A 20 -1.09 8.60 -6.49
N GLU A 21 -1.65 9.78 -6.80
CA GLU A 21 -2.94 10.24 -6.25
C GLU A 21 -3.02 10.20 -4.71
N LEU A 22 -1.89 10.41 -4.02
CA LEU A 22 -1.82 10.37 -2.57
C LEU A 22 -2.68 11.47 -1.95
N ARG A 23 -3.56 11.08 -1.02
CA ARG A 23 -4.48 12.00 -0.33
C ARG A 23 -4.60 11.66 1.15
N GLY A 24 -4.49 12.68 2.01
CA GLY A 24 -4.91 12.57 3.40
C GLY A 24 -6.44 12.56 3.50
N LEU A 25 -7.00 11.47 4.02
CA LEU A 25 -8.45 11.33 4.24
C LEU A 25 -8.85 11.78 5.64
N ALA A 26 -8.01 11.48 6.63
CA ALA A 26 -8.10 11.99 7.98
C ALA A 26 -6.68 12.09 8.56
N VAL A 27 -6.33 13.21 9.18
CA VAL A 27 -5.01 13.43 9.78
C VAL A 27 -5.21 14.00 11.17
N CYS A 28 -4.58 13.37 12.17
CA CYS A 28 -4.63 13.81 13.55
C CYS A 28 -3.24 13.68 14.21
N ARG A 29 -3.15 14.08 15.49
CA ARG A 29 -1.91 13.98 16.26
C ARG A 29 -1.36 12.55 16.29
N ASP A 30 -2.26 11.59 16.44
CA ASP A 30 -1.91 10.20 16.74
C ASP A 30 -1.86 9.30 15.50
N GLY A 31 -2.01 9.87 14.29
CA GLY A 31 -1.98 9.09 13.06
C GLY A 31 -2.65 9.74 11.86
N ALA A 32 -2.84 8.94 10.82
CA ALA A 32 -3.53 9.36 9.60
C ALA A 32 -4.16 8.17 8.87
N ALA A 33 -5.30 8.41 8.25
CA ALA A 33 -5.82 7.58 7.17
C ALA A 33 -5.48 8.25 5.84
N ILE A 34 -4.81 7.52 4.95
CA ILE A 34 -4.47 7.99 3.60
C ILE A 34 -5.14 7.11 2.55
N GLY A 35 -5.50 7.72 1.44
CA GLY A 35 -5.85 7.03 0.20
C GLY A 35 -4.76 7.27 -0.84
N TYR A 36 -4.52 6.28 -1.69
CA TYR A 36 -3.64 6.44 -2.85
C TYR A 36 -4.08 5.52 -3.99
N ARG A 37 -3.50 5.70 -5.16
CA ARG A 37 -3.59 4.72 -6.25
C ARG A 37 -2.25 4.01 -6.36
N GLU A 38 -2.33 2.70 -6.49
CA GLU A 38 -1.17 1.86 -6.70
C GLU A 38 -1.29 1.16 -8.05
N THR A 39 -0.25 1.28 -8.85
CA THR A 39 -0.10 0.57 -10.12
C THR A 39 1.08 -0.39 -9.99
N GLN A 40 0.83 -1.68 -10.15
CA GLN A 40 1.88 -2.68 -10.21
C GLN A 40 2.04 -3.18 -11.64
N THR A 41 3.26 -3.15 -12.15
CA THR A 41 3.63 -3.66 -13.49
C THR A 41 4.68 -4.75 -13.31
N ASP A 42 4.44 -5.96 -13.80
CA ASP A 42 5.44 -7.04 -13.72
C ASP A 42 6.46 -7.00 -14.87
N GLY A 43 7.44 -7.90 -14.86
CA GLY A 43 8.47 -7.99 -15.89
C GLY A 43 7.97 -8.33 -17.30
N GLU A 44 6.72 -8.78 -17.45
CA GLU A 44 6.06 -9.01 -18.74
C GLU A 44 5.21 -7.80 -19.17
N GLY A 45 5.18 -6.73 -18.38
CA GLY A 45 4.39 -5.52 -18.65
C GLY A 45 2.92 -5.63 -18.25
N ARG A 46 2.49 -6.71 -17.57
CA ARG A 46 1.11 -6.83 -17.10
C ARG A 46 0.86 -5.87 -15.95
N ARG A 47 -0.20 -5.07 -16.09
CA ARG A 47 -0.53 -3.99 -15.16
C ARG A 47 -1.77 -4.31 -14.35
N THR A 48 -1.67 -4.13 -13.03
CA THR A 48 -2.82 -4.13 -12.11
C THR A 48 -2.89 -2.80 -11.39
N VAL A 49 -4.11 -2.27 -11.21
CA VAL A 49 -4.35 -1.00 -10.51
C VAL A 49 -5.28 -1.26 -9.35
N ARG A 50 -4.98 -0.67 -8.19
CA ARG A 50 -5.81 -0.72 -6.98
C ARG A 50 -5.87 0.66 -6.33
N ARG A 51 -6.90 0.88 -5.52
CA ARG A 51 -7.08 2.08 -4.69
C ARG A 51 -7.06 1.67 -3.22
N PRO A 52 -5.91 1.72 -2.54
CA PRO A 52 -5.84 1.39 -1.14
C PRO A 52 -6.23 2.55 -0.22
N MET A 53 -6.70 2.18 0.96
CA MET A 53 -6.73 3.03 2.15
C MET A 53 -5.82 2.44 3.21
N ALA A 54 -4.78 3.18 3.61
CA ALA A 54 -3.87 2.80 4.68
C ALA A 54 -4.14 3.65 5.92
N VAL A 55 -4.20 2.99 7.09
CA VAL A 55 -4.31 3.66 8.39
C VAL A 55 -2.99 3.50 9.12
N PHE A 56 -2.39 4.64 9.44
CA PHE A 56 -1.17 4.76 10.22
C PHE A 56 -1.48 5.22 11.63
N ARG A 57 -0.73 4.65 12.59
CA ARG A 57 -0.67 5.14 13.96
C ARG A 57 0.71 5.74 14.20
N ARG A 58 0.74 6.85 14.93
CA ARG A 58 1.96 7.39 15.53
C ARG A 58 2.04 6.89 16.96
N GLU A 59 3.07 6.14 17.28
CA GLU A 59 3.36 5.70 18.63
C GLU A 59 3.92 6.85 19.48
N ALA A 60 3.99 6.65 20.80
CA ALA A 60 4.41 7.69 21.74
C ALA A 60 5.84 8.20 21.49
N ASP A 61 6.73 7.36 20.94
CA ASP A 61 8.10 7.72 20.54
C ASP A 61 8.16 8.42 19.16
N GLY A 62 7.02 8.63 18.51
CA GLY A 62 6.89 9.26 17.21
C GLY A 62 6.97 8.31 16.02
N LEU A 63 7.24 7.01 16.23
CA LEU A 63 7.29 6.00 15.19
C LEU A 63 5.94 5.87 14.47
N ILE A 64 5.97 5.81 13.15
CA ILE A 64 4.78 5.53 12.34
C ILE A 64 4.69 4.03 12.07
N VAL A 65 3.57 3.42 12.47
CA VAL A 65 3.30 2.00 12.24
C VAL A 65 2.05 1.82 11.37
N TRP A 66 2.09 0.80 10.52
CA TRP A 66 0.93 0.37 9.75
C TRP A 66 -0.07 -0.30 10.69
N ARG A 67 -1.31 0.19 10.70
CA ARG A 67 -2.37 -0.38 11.55
C ARG A 67 -3.40 -1.16 10.74
N HIS A 68 -3.85 -0.60 9.61
CA HIS A 68 -4.79 -1.25 8.71
C HIS A 68 -4.45 -0.93 7.25
N LEU A 69 -4.81 -1.85 6.36
CA LEU A 69 -4.78 -1.67 4.91
C LEU A 69 -6.03 -2.31 4.33
N HIS A 70 -6.76 -1.56 3.52
CA HIS A 70 -7.85 -2.08 2.69
C HIS A 70 -7.55 -1.75 1.24
N GLU A 71 -7.62 -2.73 0.35
CA GLU A 71 -7.34 -2.56 -1.07
C GLU A 71 -8.57 -2.89 -1.91
N THR A 72 -8.93 -2.00 -2.82
CA THR A 72 -9.97 -2.26 -3.82
C THR A 72 -9.34 -2.30 -5.20
N PRO A 73 -9.42 -3.44 -5.93
CA PRO A 73 -9.01 -3.49 -7.33
C PRO A 73 -9.80 -2.48 -8.16
N VAL A 74 -9.13 -1.81 -9.09
CA VAL A 74 -9.82 -1.03 -10.12
C VAL A 74 -10.12 -2.00 -11.26
N ALA A 75 -11.40 -2.34 -11.43
CA ALA A 75 -11.83 -3.09 -12.61
C ALA A 75 -11.64 -2.25 -13.88
N ALA A 76 -11.30 -2.92 -14.98
CA ALA A 76 -11.33 -2.33 -16.31
C ALA A 76 -12.76 -2.13 -16.79
#